data_AF-A0A922SB09-F1
#
_entry.id   AF-A0A922SB09-F1
#
_cell.length_a   1.000
_cell.length_b   1.000
_cell.length_c   1.000
_cell.angle_alpha   90.00
_cell.angle_beta   90.00
_cell.angle_gamma   90.00
#
_symmetry.space_group_name_H-M   'P 1'
#
loop_
_entity.id
_entity.type
_entity.pdbx_description
1 polymer ?
#
loop_
_entity_poly.entity_id
_entity_poly.type
_entity_poly.pdbx_seq_one_letter_code
_entity_poly.pdbx_strand_id
1 'polypeptide(L)' 'MESLKKLIATGVELGYISPDYKLIGHRQVSATECPGQALFNEITTWKHFTPALQ' A
#
# COMPACT_ATOMS: atom_id res chain seq x y z
N MET A 1 12.35 -0.56 -4.21
CA MET A 1 11.12 -0.38 -3.42
C MET A 1 11.36 0.11 -1.99
N GLU A 2 12.60 0.10 -1.50
CA GLU A 2 12.93 0.50 -0.13
C GLU A 2 12.58 1.94 0.24
N SER A 3 12.68 2.90 -0.71
CA SER A 3 12.30 4.29 -0.44
C SER A 3 10.82 4.45 -0.07
N LEU A 4 9.92 3.65 -0.68
CA LEU A 4 8.49 3.70 -0.36
C LEU A 4 8.22 3.09 1.02
N LYS A 5 8.85 1.96 1.34
CA LYS A 5 8.76 1.35 2.68
C LYS A 5 9.26 2.31 3.76
N LYS A 6 10.39 2.99 3.52
CA LYS A 6 10.94 3.99 4.43
C LYS A 6 10.00 5.19 4.60
N LEU A 7 9.40 5.68 3.52
CA LEU A 7 8.43 6.77 3.58
C LEU A 7 7.23 6.39 4.45
N ILE A 8 6.68 5.18 4.28
CA ILE A 8 5.57 4.68 5.10
C ILE A 8 6.00 4.55 6.56
N ALA A 9 7.16 3.94 6.83
CA ALA A 9 7.68 3.79 8.18
C ALA A 9 7.84 5.14 8.90
N THR A 10 8.44 6.13 8.24
CA THR A 10 8.55 7.49 8.79
C THR A 10 7.18 8.13 9.00
N GLY A 11 6.21 7.90 8.10
CA GLY A 11 4.83 8.36 8.30
C GLY A 11 4.17 7.76 9.54
N VAL A 12 4.44 6.49 9.85
CA VAL A 12 3.97 5.83 11.09
C VAL A 12 4.68 6.40 12.32
N GLU A 13 6.00 6.54 12.28
CA GLU A 13 6.80 7.11 13.38
C GLU A 13 6.38 8.55 13.75
N LEU A 14 6.05 9.36 12.73
CA LEU A 14 5.60 10.74 12.92
C LEU A 14 4.10 10.86 13.26
N GLY A 15 3.36 9.74 13.28
CA GLY A 15 1.93 9.71 13.59
C GLY A 15 1.00 10.19 12.46
N TYR A 16 1.51 10.35 11.23
CA TYR A 16 0.70 10.68 10.05
C TYR A 16 -0.03 9.47 9.47
N ILE A 17 0.50 8.27 9.69
CA ILE A 17 -0.07 7.00 9.24
C ILE A 17 -0.34 6.15 10.49
N SER A 18 -1.56 5.60 10.61
CA SER A 18 -1.89 4.66 11.68
C SER A 18 -0.97 3.44 11.63
N PRO A 19 -0.45 2.92 12.76
CA PRO A 19 0.28 1.65 12.79
C PRO A 19 -0.52 0.47 12.19
N ASP A 20 -1.86 0.53 12.22
CA ASP A 20 -2.78 -0.47 11.65
C ASP A 20 -3.34 -0.06 10.28
N TYR A 21 -2.56 0.69 9.50
CA TYR A 21 -2.97 1.11 8.16
C TYR A 21 -3.26 -0.08 7.23
N LYS A 22 -4.07 0.19 6.20
CA LYS A 22 -4.34 -0.74 5.09
C LYS A 22 -3.57 -0.25 3.86
N LEU A 23 -2.76 -1.12 3.28
CA LEU A 23 -2.11 -0.89 1.99
C LEU A 23 -2.98 -1.48 0.88
N ILE A 24 -3.37 -0.65 -0.07
CA ILE A 24 -4.18 -1.04 -1.23
C ILE A 24 -3.61 -0.42 -2.52
N GLY A 25 -3.84 -1.08 -3.65
CA GLY A 25 -3.65 -0.52 -4.98
C GLY A 25 -4.87 0.29 -5.42
N HIS A 26 -4.67 1.33 -6.23
CA HIS A 26 -5.74 2.19 -6.73
C HIS A 26 -6.85 1.41 -7.47
N ARG A 27 -6.47 0.35 -8.20
CA ARG A 27 -7.39 -0.59 -8.85
C ARG A 27 -8.39 -1.28 -7.93
N GLN A 28 -8.15 -1.31 -6.60
CA GLN A 28 -9.06 -1.95 -5.65
C GLN A 28 -10.24 -1.06 -5.25
N VAL A 29 -10.21 0.24 -5.57
CA VAL A 29 -11.26 1.21 -5.23
C VAL A 29 -11.88 1.90 -6.44
N SER A 30 -11.31 1.71 -7.62
CA SER A 30 -11.74 2.35 -8.87
C SER A 30 -11.42 1.44 -10.05
N ALA A 31 -12.18 1.58 -11.15
CA ALA A 31 -11.93 0.89 -12.40
C ALA A 31 -10.73 1.52 -13.14
N THR A 32 -9.52 1.27 -12.62
CA THR A 32 -8.27 1.80 -13.15
C THR A 32 -7.19 0.73 -13.18
N GLU A 33 -6.32 0.79 -14.19
CA GLU A 33 -5.16 -0.08 -14.26
C GLU A 33 -4.08 0.29 -13.23
N CYS A 34 -4.07 1.52 -12.71
CA CYS A 34 -3.12 1.98 -11.70
C CYS A 34 -3.17 1.05 -10.46
N PRO A 35 -2.04 0.58 -9.91
CA PRO A 35 -0.65 1.01 -10.14
C PRO A 35 0.10 0.26 -11.26
N GLY A 36 -0.62 -0.45 -12.14
CA GLY A 36 -0.05 -1.38 -13.11
C GLY A 36 0.21 -2.76 -12.49
N GLN A 37 0.28 -3.80 -13.33
CA GLN A 37 0.32 -5.18 -12.86
C GLN A 37 1.57 -5.51 -12.04
N ALA A 38 2.75 -5.07 -12.52
CA ALA A 38 4.02 -5.38 -11.87
C ALA A 38 4.08 -4.80 -10.44
N LEU A 39 3.75 -3.52 -10.29
CA LEU A 39 3.74 -2.86 -8.98
C LEU A 39 2.62 -3.42 -8.09
N PHE A 40 1.46 -3.74 -8.65
CA PHE A 40 0.39 -4.38 -7.89
C PHE A 40 0.85 -5.73 -7.31
N ASN A 41 1.44 -6.59 -8.14
CA ASN A 41 1.98 -7.88 -7.69
C ASN A 41 3.03 -7.70 -6.58
N GLU A 42 3.92 -6.72 -6.73
CA GLU A 42 4.93 -6.42 -5.71
C GLU A 42 4.28 -6.03 -4.37
N ILE A 43 3.38 -5.05 -4.35
CA ILE A 43 2.79 -4.56 -3.09
C ILE A 43 1.86 -5.59 -2.43
N THR A 44 1.35 -6.58 -3.19
CA THR A 44 0.53 -7.66 -2.60
C THR A 44 1.31 -8.53 -1.62
N THR A 45 2.65 -8.53 -1.69
CA THR A 45 3.53 -9.28 -0.80
C THR A 45 3.91 -8.50 0.47
N TRP A 46 3.56 -7.22 0.55
CA TRP A 46 4.01 -6.35 1.65
C TRP A 46 3.11 -6.52 2.88
N LYS A 47 3.70 -6.26 4.05
CA LYS A 47 2.93 -6.15 5.31
C LYS A 47 1.85 -5.08 5.14
N HIS A 48 0.69 -5.31 5.77
CA HIS A 48 -0.50 -4.44 5.71
C HIS A 48 -1.25 -4.43 4.37
N PHE A 49 -0.81 -5.19 3.36
CA PHE A 49 -1.61 -5.35 2.14
C PHE A 49 -2.98 -5.94 2.46
N THR A 50 -4.03 -5.30 1.96
CA THR A 50 -5.42 -5.74 2.14
C THR A 50 -5.97 -6.24 0.81
N PRO A 51 -6.23 -7.56 0.64
CA PRO A 51 -6.61 -8.13 -0.65
C PRO A 51 -8.05 -7.78 -1.07
N ALA A 52 -8.96 -7.61 -0.13
CA ALA A 52 -10.34 -7.22 -0.39
C ALA A 52 -10.76 -6.13 0.60
N LEU A 53 -11.31 -5.03 0.09
CA LEU A 53 -12.10 -4.12 0.89
C LEU A 53 -13.46 -4.80 1.06
N GLN A 54 -13.71 -5.39 2.23
CA GLN A 54 -15.09 -5.71 2.64
C GLN A 54 -15.84 -4.41 2.89
#